data_AF-A0A6L6R797-F1
#
_entry.id   AF-A0A6L6R797-F1
#
_cell.length_a   1.000
_cell.length_b   1.000
_cell.length_c   1.000
_cell.angle_alpha   90.00
_cell.angle_beta   90.00
_cell.angle_gamma   90.00
#
_symmetry.space_group_name_H-M   'P 1'
#
loop_
_entity.id
_entity.type
_entity.pdbx_description
1 polymer ?
#
loop_
_entity_poly.entity_id
_entity_poly.type
_entity_poly.pdbx_seq_one_letter_code
_entity_poly.pdbx_strand_id
1 'polypeptide(L)'
;MRESTALRIVVEVGTKRSFASAVDYPGWARGAKSPDAAVEALLEYWQRYTVIAELAGEAVAEPVDVLVVEQLVGNSTTDFGAPAIASSLETAELAADEGARLHRLLLACRTRFDDVASVAPPELRKGPRGGGRDTDAVIRHVDDVEHAYRRKANWPPAYAIRRTAWHLTDHLWEIEDRST
;
A
#
# COMPACT_ATOMS: atom_id res chain seq x y z
N MET A 1 -10.16 -12.50 25.64
CA MET A 1 -10.44 -11.31 24.82
C MET A 1 -9.15 -10.56 24.66
N ARG A 2 -8.55 -10.56 23.47
CA ARG A 2 -7.51 -9.57 23.17
C ARG A 2 -8.23 -8.22 23.01
N GLU A 3 -7.69 -7.17 23.61
CA GLU A 3 -8.23 -5.82 23.52
C GLU A 3 -8.48 -5.45 22.05
N SER A 4 -9.58 -4.77 21.78
CA SER A 4 -9.86 -4.20 20.47
C SER A 4 -8.90 -3.05 20.24
N THR A 5 -7.72 -3.33 19.69
CA THR A 5 -6.76 -2.30 19.32
C THR A 5 -7.23 -1.67 18.00
N ALA A 6 -7.57 -0.38 18.04
CA ALA A 6 -7.96 0.38 16.84
C ALA A 6 -6.89 0.28 15.74
N LEU A 7 -7.32 0.29 14.47
CA LEU A 7 -6.41 0.30 13.34
C LEU A 7 -5.64 1.63 13.32
N ARG A 8 -4.32 1.56 13.51
CA ARG A 8 -3.47 2.75 13.47
C ARG A 8 -3.17 3.14 12.04
N ILE A 9 -3.54 4.36 11.68
CA ILE A 9 -3.30 4.89 10.33
C ILE A 9 -2.54 6.20 10.36
N VAL A 10 -1.78 6.42 9.30
CA VAL A 10 -1.25 7.74 8.93
C VAL A 10 -2.10 8.29 7.80
N VAL A 11 -2.39 9.59 7.84
CA VAL A 11 -3.12 10.29 6.78
C VAL A 11 -2.23 11.35 6.15
N GLU A 12 -1.85 11.17 4.89
CA GLU A 12 -1.07 12.13 4.11
C GLU A 12 -2.00 12.99 3.26
N VAL A 13 -1.93 14.32 3.42
CA VAL A 13 -2.87 15.28 2.84
C VAL A 13 -2.16 16.20 1.86
N GLY A 14 -2.35 15.97 0.56
CA GLY A 14 -1.94 16.88 -0.51
C GLY A 14 -3.02 17.94 -0.80
N THR A 15 -2.79 18.74 -1.85
CA THR A 15 -3.74 19.77 -2.30
C THR A 15 -4.89 19.23 -3.15
N LYS A 16 -4.71 18.05 -3.76
CA LYS A 16 -5.68 17.40 -4.67
C LYS A 16 -6.10 16.00 -4.24
N ARG A 17 -5.25 15.34 -3.46
CA ARG A 17 -5.38 13.93 -3.07
C ARG A 17 -4.97 13.78 -1.60
N SER A 18 -5.55 12.78 -0.95
CA SER A 18 -5.10 12.33 0.37
C SER A 18 -4.94 10.81 0.36
N PHE A 19 -4.06 10.29 1.20
CA PHE A 19 -3.83 8.86 1.38
C PHE A 19 -3.98 8.48 2.84
N ALA A 20 -4.73 7.42 3.13
CA ALA A 20 -4.68 6.73 4.40
C ALA A 20 -3.76 5.51 4.26
N SER A 21 -2.99 5.18 5.29
CA SER A 21 -2.11 4.01 5.30
C SER A 21 -2.08 3.36 6.67
N ALA A 22 -2.37 2.07 6.75
CA ALA A 22 -2.27 1.31 7.99
C ALA A 22 -0.79 1.10 8.34
N VAL A 23 -0.36 1.63 9.48
CA VAL A 23 1.07 1.69 9.82
C VAL A 23 1.65 0.31 10.10
N ASP A 24 0.86 -0.55 10.73
CA ASP A 24 1.26 -1.91 11.11
C ASP A 24 1.18 -2.92 9.98
N TYR A 25 0.64 -2.52 8.84
CA TYR A 25 0.24 -3.38 7.72
C TYR A 25 0.69 -2.74 6.40
N PRO A 26 2.00 -2.77 6.08
CA PRO A 26 2.55 -2.14 4.88
C PRO A 26 1.84 -2.66 3.62
N GLY A 27 1.56 -1.74 2.69
CA GLY A 27 0.77 -2.02 1.49
C GLY A 27 -0.73 -1.78 1.66
N TRP A 28 -1.27 -1.79 2.89
CA TRP A 28 -2.66 -1.43 3.12
C TRP A 28 -2.85 0.09 3.15
N ALA A 29 -2.97 0.68 1.96
CA ALA A 29 -3.10 2.11 1.79
C ALA A 29 -3.98 2.45 0.59
N ARG A 30 -4.83 3.48 0.73
CA ARG A 30 -5.72 3.94 -0.35
C ARG A 30 -5.75 5.46 -0.42
N GLY A 31 -5.89 5.96 -1.65
CA GLY A 31 -5.93 7.37 -1.94
C GLY A 31 -7.32 7.82 -2.41
N ALA A 32 -7.75 9.00 -1.95
CA ALA A 32 -9.00 9.64 -2.36
C ALA A 32 -8.82 11.16 -2.51
N LYS A 33 -9.93 11.88 -2.76
CA LYS A 33 -9.93 13.35 -2.91
C LYS A 33 -9.86 14.09 -1.56
N SER A 34 -10.24 13.45 -0.48
CA SER A 34 -10.23 14.01 0.88
C SER A 34 -9.65 12.99 1.87
N PRO A 35 -9.20 13.44 3.05
CA PRO A 35 -8.78 12.58 4.14
C PRO A 35 -9.81 11.50 4.50
N ASP A 36 -11.05 11.89 4.78
CA ASP A 36 -12.11 10.97 5.20
C ASP A 36 -12.40 9.90 4.15
N ALA A 37 -12.51 10.29 2.88
CA ALA A 37 -12.73 9.35 1.78
C ALA A 37 -11.54 8.40 1.57
N ALA A 38 -10.31 8.82 1.95
CA ALA A 38 -9.15 7.94 1.87
C ALA A 38 -9.17 6.89 2.99
N VAL A 39 -9.65 7.26 4.18
CA VAL A 39 -9.89 6.33 5.28
C VAL A 39 -11.00 5.34 4.93
N GLU A 40 -12.13 5.81 4.41
CA GLU A 40 -13.22 4.94 3.93
C GLU A 40 -12.72 3.94 2.89
N ALA A 41 -12.03 4.41 1.86
CA ALA A 41 -11.48 3.57 0.80
C ALA A 41 -10.46 2.54 1.33
N LEU A 42 -9.69 2.90 2.35
CA LEU A 42 -8.76 1.98 3.02
C LEU A 42 -9.53 0.85 3.70
N LEU A 43 -10.59 1.17 4.45
CA LEU A 43 -11.41 0.19 5.17
C LEU A 43 -12.14 -0.76 4.22
N GLU A 44 -12.64 -0.27 3.08
CA GLU A 44 -13.26 -1.10 2.03
C GLU A 44 -12.32 -2.21 1.51
N TYR A 45 -11.00 -1.99 1.58
CA TYR A 45 -9.99 -2.92 1.09
C TYR A 45 -9.48 -3.88 2.17
N TRP A 46 -10.05 -3.85 3.39
CA TRP A 46 -9.68 -4.76 4.48
C TRP A 46 -9.67 -6.23 4.05
N GLN A 47 -10.77 -6.73 3.48
CA GLN A 47 -10.88 -8.14 3.04
C GLN A 47 -9.84 -8.52 1.97
N ARG A 48 -9.44 -7.56 1.12
CA ARG A 48 -8.39 -7.83 0.13
C ARG A 48 -7.02 -7.92 0.79
N TYR A 49 -6.79 -7.12 1.83
CA TYR A 49 -5.54 -7.14 2.57
C TYR A 49 -5.42 -8.36 3.51
N THR A 50 -6.52 -8.93 4.01
CA THR A 50 -6.44 -10.13 4.87
C THR A 50 -5.74 -11.29 4.17
N VAL A 51 -5.91 -11.46 2.86
CA VAL A 51 -5.20 -12.47 2.05
C VAL A 51 -3.68 -12.27 2.12
N ILE A 52 -3.21 -11.02 2.06
CA ILE A 52 -1.78 -10.69 2.17
C ILE A 52 -1.28 -10.98 3.59
N ALA A 53 -2.05 -10.60 4.61
CA ALA A 53 -1.68 -10.86 5.99
C ALA A 53 -1.58 -12.36 6.29
N GLU A 54 -2.52 -13.16 5.81
CA GLU A 54 -2.53 -14.62 5.96
C GLU A 54 -1.30 -15.27 5.32
N LEU A 55 -0.89 -14.81 4.13
CA LEU A 55 0.35 -15.24 3.47
C LEU A 55 1.60 -14.90 4.30
N ALA A 56 1.57 -13.82 5.08
CA ALA A 56 2.63 -13.44 6.00
C ALA A 56 2.57 -14.16 7.37
N GLY A 57 1.56 -15.03 7.59
CA GLY A 57 1.33 -15.72 8.85
C GLY A 57 0.63 -14.86 9.90
N GLU A 58 -0.10 -13.82 9.48
CA GLU A 58 -0.82 -12.90 10.34
C GLU A 58 -2.33 -12.96 10.14
N ALA A 59 -3.07 -12.52 11.15
CA ALA A 59 -4.51 -12.35 11.08
C ALA A 59 -4.86 -10.89 11.35
N VAL A 60 -5.66 -10.30 10.47
CA VAL A 60 -6.14 -8.92 10.60
C VAL A 60 -7.62 -8.96 10.93
N ALA A 61 -7.96 -8.55 12.16
CA ALA A 61 -9.35 -8.40 12.56
C ALA A 61 -10.04 -7.30 11.73
N GLU A 62 -11.36 -7.41 11.57
CA GLU A 62 -12.15 -6.34 10.96
C GLU A 62 -11.98 -5.05 11.79
N PRO A 63 -11.50 -3.96 11.19
CA PRO A 63 -11.29 -2.71 11.89
C PRO A 63 -12.64 -2.06 12.24
N VAL A 64 -13.02 -2.17 13.51
CA VAL A 64 -14.22 -1.50 14.05
C VAL A 64 -13.96 -0.05 14.49
N ASP A 65 -12.69 0.31 14.66
CA ASP A 65 -12.24 1.65 15.04
C ASP A 65 -10.89 1.97 14.38
N VAL A 66 -10.65 3.26 14.14
CA VAL A 66 -9.46 3.78 13.46
C VAL A 66 -8.84 4.90 14.28
N LEU A 67 -7.55 4.79 14.53
CA LEU A 67 -6.76 5.84 15.18
C LEU A 67 -5.83 6.49 14.17
N VAL A 68 -6.08 7.75 13.83
CA VAL A 68 -5.12 8.58 13.08
C VAL A 68 -3.97 8.95 14.01
N VAL A 69 -2.84 8.24 13.88
CA VAL A 69 -1.67 8.44 14.74
C VAL A 69 -0.80 9.61 14.29
N GLU A 70 -0.89 9.98 13.00
CA GLU A 70 -0.16 11.11 12.44
C GLU A 70 -0.86 11.62 11.17
N GLN A 71 -0.89 12.94 11.01
CA GLN A 71 -1.31 13.59 9.77
C GLN A 71 -0.12 14.28 9.11
N LEU A 72 0.17 13.93 7.86
CA LEU A 72 1.32 14.41 7.10
C LEU A 72 0.88 15.43 6.05
N VAL A 73 1.72 16.45 5.81
CA VAL A 73 1.55 17.37 4.69
C VAL A 73 2.13 16.74 3.44
N GLY A 74 1.26 16.40 2.48
CA GLY A 74 1.63 15.82 1.20
C GLY A 74 2.38 16.78 0.28
N ASN A 75 2.97 16.25 -0.78
CA ASN A 75 3.70 16.99 -1.79
C ASN A 75 3.14 16.72 -3.20
N SER A 76 3.86 17.15 -4.23
CA SER A 76 3.46 16.95 -5.63
C SER A 76 3.31 15.48 -6.03
N THR A 77 4.01 14.56 -5.35
CA THR A 77 3.88 13.10 -5.56
C THR A 77 2.57 12.59 -4.96
N THR A 78 2.18 13.08 -3.78
CA THR A 78 0.85 12.84 -3.19
C THR A 78 -0.24 13.26 -4.15
N ASP A 79 -0.14 14.49 -4.68
CA ASP A 79 -1.10 15.05 -5.62
C ASP A 79 -1.13 14.33 -6.97
N PHE A 80 0.00 13.74 -7.37
CA PHE A 80 0.08 12.89 -8.55
C PHE A 80 -0.62 11.54 -8.35
N GLY A 81 -0.68 11.06 -7.11
CA GLY A 81 -1.40 9.84 -6.74
C GLY A 81 -0.53 8.76 -6.11
N ALA A 82 0.51 9.13 -5.35
CA ALA A 82 1.30 8.19 -4.56
C ALA A 82 1.63 8.77 -3.17
N PRO A 83 1.49 8.00 -2.07
CA PRO A 83 1.98 8.44 -0.76
C PRO A 83 3.50 8.60 -0.83
N ALA A 84 4.03 9.68 -0.25
CA ALA A 84 5.41 10.09 -0.47
C ALA A 84 6.15 10.62 0.74
N ILE A 85 5.43 10.81 1.85
CA ILE A 85 6.01 11.38 3.05
C ILE A 85 6.24 10.27 4.07
N ALA A 86 7.48 10.16 4.53
CA ALA A 86 7.82 9.26 5.61
C ALA A 86 7.21 9.78 6.91
N SER A 87 6.46 8.95 7.61
CA SER A 87 5.92 9.27 8.92
C SER A 87 7.01 9.27 9.98
N SER A 88 6.75 9.88 11.13
CA SER A 88 7.64 9.80 12.29
C SER A 88 7.96 8.35 12.67
N LEU A 89 6.95 7.47 12.58
CA LEU A 89 7.06 6.03 12.86
C LEU A 89 7.95 5.28 11.85
N GLU A 90 8.00 5.75 10.60
CA GLU A 90 8.83 5.14 9.56
C GLU A 90 10.29 5.63 9.60
N THR A 91 10.54 6.77 10.24
CA THR A 91 11.89 7.32 10.44
C THR A 91 12.50 6.91 11.77
N ALA A 92 11.70 6.35 12.68
CA ALA A 92 12.16 5.85 13.97
C ALA A 92 13.09 4.62 13.81
N GLU A 93 13.84 4.31 14.87
CA GLU A 93 14.64 3.10 14.91
C GLU A 93 13.74 1.87 14.83
N LEU A 94 14.03 1.00 13.86
CA LEU A 94 13.24 -0.20 13.61
C LEU A 94 13.84 -1.37 14.37
N ALA A 95 13.10 -1.87 15.37
CA ALA A 95 13.46 -3.08 16.10
C ALA A 95 13.57 -4.28 15.14
N ALA A 96 14.51 -5.19 15.42
CA ALA A 96 14.85 -6.27 14.48
C ALA A 96 13.69 -7.26 14.24
N ASP A 97 12.89 -7.55 15.26
CA ASP A 97 11.71 -8.40 15.18
C ASP A 97 10.58 -7.74 14.37
N GLU A 98 10.34 -6.45 14.59
CA GLU A 98 9.38 -5.68 13.79
C GLU A 98 9.85 -5.55 12.33
N GLY A 99 11.15 -5.29 12.11
CA GLY A 99 11.71 -5.26 10.75
C GLY A 99 11.54 -6.60 10.03
N ALA A 100 11.76 -7.72 10.72
CA ALA A 100 11.51 -9.05 10.16
C ALA A 100 10.02 -9.28 9.86
N ARG A 101 9.12 -8.76 10.69
CA ARG A 101 7.67 -8.81 10.48
C ARG A 101 7.24 -8.01 9.25
N LEU A 102 7.60 -6.73 9.17
CA LEU A 102 7.29 -5.87 8.04
C LEU A 102 7.86 -6.42 6.73
N HIS A 103 9.06 -7.02 6.78
CA HIS A 103 9.64 -7.68 5.60
C HIS A 103 8.83 -8.91 5.15
N ARG A 104 8.29 -9.73 6.06
CA ARG A 104 7.38 -10.83 5.69
C ARG A 104 6.11 -10.32 5.00
N LEU A 105 5.52 -9.23 5.49
CA LEU A 105 4.36 -8.59 4.86
C LEU A 105 4.70 -8.04 3.47
N LEU A 106 5.88 -7.46 3.28
CA LEU A 106 6.36 -7.05 1.95
C LEU A 106 6.49 -8.24 0.98
N LEU A 107 7.09 -9.34 1.43
CA LEU A 107 7.20 -10.56 0.61
C LEU A 107 5.82 -11.12 0.28
N ALA A 108 4.86 -11.09 1.21
CA ALA A 108 3.48 -11.48 0.94
C ALA A 108 2.79 -10.56 -0.07
N CYS A 109 3.03 -9.24 -0.04
CA CYS A 109 2.55 -8.32 -1.08
C CYS A 109 3.08 -8.71 -2.46
N ARG A 110 4.37 -9.04 -2.55
CA ARG A 110 5.02 -9.48 -3.79
C ARG A 110 4.43 -10.80 -4.29
N THR A 111 4.31 -11.81 -3.43
CA THR A 111 3.69 -13.10 -3.77
C THR A 111 2.27 -12.90 -4.29
N ARG A 112 1.45 -12.10 -3.59
CA ARG A 112 0.07 -11.84 -4.02
C ARG A 112 0.00 -11.10 -5.36
N PHE A 113 0.89 -10.13 -5.58
CA PHE A 113 1.02 -9.46 -6.88
C PHE A 113 1.35 -10.45 -7.99
N ASP A 114 2.36 -11.29 -7.81
CA ASP A 114 2.80 -12.28 -8.79
C ASP A 114 1.68 -13.30 -9.10
N ASP A 115 0.96 -13.77 -8.07
CA ASP A 115 -0.18 -14.69 -8.23
C ASP A 115 -1.28 -14.08 -9.11
N VAL A 116 -1.69 -12.84 -8.82
CA VAL A 116 -2.74 -12.16 -9.59
C VAL A 116 -2.28 -11.83 -11.00
N ALA A 117 -1.05 -11.34 -11.16
CA ALA A 117 -0.50 -11.01 -12.46
C ALA A 117 -0.38 -12.25 -13.36
N SER A 118 -0.07 -13.43 -12.81
CA SER A 118 0.10 -14.67 -13.56
C SER A 118 -1.17 -15.21 -14.23
N VAL A 119 -2.34 -14.86 -13.69
CA VAL A 119 -3.66 -15.31 -14.18
C VAL A 119 -4.49 -14.20 -14.81
N ALA A 120 -3.97 -12.96 -14.83
CA ALA A 120 -4.66 -11.82 -15.40
C ALA A 120 -4.73 -11.91 -16.94
N PRO A 121 -5.80 -11.39 -17.57
CA PRO A 121 -5.87 -11.32 -19.02
C PRO A 121 -4.76 -10.41 -19.57
N PRO A 122 -4.24 -10.65 -20.79
CA PRO A 122 -3.24 -9.78 -21.39
C PRO A 122 -3.72 -8.32 -21.48
N GLU A 123 -4.97 -8.12 -21.89
CA GLU A 123 -5.59 -6.80 -21.96
C GLU A 123 -6.41 -6.50 -20.70
N LEU A 124 -6.10 -5.37 -20.07
CA LEU A 124 -6.87 -4.83 -18.95
C LEU A 124 -7.81 -3.72 -19.43
N ARG A 125 -9.02 -3.67 -18.85
CA ARG A 125 -10.02 -2.62 -19.13
C ARG A 125 -9.38 -1.23 -19.02
N LYS A 126 -9.60 -0.39 -20.04
CA LYS A 126 -9.04 0.99 -20.09
C LYS A 126 -9.92 1.96 -19.31
N GLY A 127 -9.32 3.05 -18.82
CA GLY A 127 -10.05 4.13 -18.17
C GLY A 127 -10.88 4.98 -19.15
N PRO A 128 -11.68 5.94 -18.66
CA PRO A 128 -12.61 6.75 -19.48
C PRO A 128 -11.98 7.53 -20.64
N ARG A 129 -10.65 7.74 -20.59
CA ARG A 129 -9.89 8.45 -21.63
C ARG A 129 -9.00 7.51 -22.46
N GLY A 130 -9.26 6.20 -22.44
CA GLY A 130 -8.50 5.18 -23.18
C GLY A 130 -7.12 4.84 -22.59
N GLY A 131 -6.70 5.52 -21.52
CA GLY A 131 -5.43 5.25 -20.84
C GLY A 131 -5.46 4.01 -19.96
N GLY A 132 -4.28 3.50 -19.62
CA GLY A 132 -4.07 2.35 -18.73
C GLY A 132 -3.12 1.33 -19.34
N ARG A 133 -2.22 0.78 -18.53
CA ARG A 133 -1.28 -0.28 -18.94
C ARG A 133 -2.03 -1.60 -19.17
N ASP A 134 -1.51 -2.43 -20.06
CA ASP A 134 -1.87 -3.87 -20.11
C ASP A 134 -1.10 -4.62 -19.01
N THR A 135 -1.40 -5.92 -18.82
CA THR A 135 -0.81 -6.71 -17.72
C THR A 135 0.72 -6.72 -17.79
N ASP A 136 1.28 -6.98 -18.98
CA ASP A 136 2.74 -7.01 -19.18
C ASP A 136 3.40 -5.64 -18.91
N ALA A 137 2.75 -4.54 -19.27
CA ALA A 137 3.25 -3.20 -18.97
C ALA A 137 3.14 -2.85 -17.49
N VAL A 138 2.13 -3.36 -16.76
CA VAL A 138 2.06 -3.23 -15.29
C VAL A 138 3.23 -4.00 -14.65
N ILE A 139 3.46 -5.26 -15.03
CA ILE A 139 4.55 -6.09 -14.50
C ILE A 139 5.91 -5.39 -14.71
N ARG A 140 6.21 -4.98 -15.95
CA ARG A 140 7.47 -4.27 -16.24
C ARG A 140 7.62 -2.98 -15.42
N HIS A 141 6.52 -2.24 -15.27
CA HIS A 141 6.54 -1.01 -14.47
C HIS A 141 6.85 -1.28 -12.99
N VAL A 142 6.24 -2.31 -12.42
CA VAL A 142 6.51 -2.75 -11.04
C VAL A 142 7.97 -3.12 -10.88
N ASP A 143 8.48 -4.00 -11.74
CA ASP A 143 9.89 -4.43 -11.68
C ASP A 143 10.85 -3.24 -11.82
N ASP A 144 10.65 -2.34 -12.79
CA ASP A 144 11.51 -1.17 -12.99
C ASP A 144 11.56 -0.25 -11.76
N VAL A 145 10.41 -0.01 -11.12
CA VAL A 145 10.31 0.86 -9.95
C VAL A 145 10.89 0.17 -8.71
N GLU A 146 10.62 -1.11 -8.49
CA GLU A 146 11.24 -1.86 -7.38
C GLU A 146 12.77 -1.86 -7.50
N HIS A 147 13.31 -2.09 -8.71
CA HIS A 147 14.75 -1.98 -8.95
C HIS A 147 15.28 -0.57 -8.65
N ALA A 148 14.51 0.48 -8.95
CA ALA A 148 14.89 1.84 -8.60
C ALA A 148 14.84 2.12 -7.10
N TYR A 149 13.84 1.58 -6.38
CA TYR A 149 13.71 1.72 -4.93
C TYR A 149 14.82 0.99 -4.17
N ARG A 150 15.23 -0.21 -4.61
CA ARG A 150 16.38 -0.93 -4.04
C ARG A 150 17.69 -0.14 -4.06
N ARG A 151 17.83 0.84 -4.97
CA ARG A 151 19.00 1.72 -5.07
C ARG A 151 18.93 2.95 -4.17
N LYS A 152 17.84 3.16 -3.42
CA LYS A 152 17.66 4.29 -2.49
C LYS A 152 18.32 4.02 -1.14
N ALA A 153 19.64 4.15 -1.10
CA ALA A 153 20.43 3.89 0.10
C ALA A 153 20.15 4.83 1.28
N ASN A 154 19.47 5.96 1.06
CA ASN A 154 19.17 6.97 2.08
C ASN A 154 17.74 6.88 2.65
N TRP A 155 16.96 5.88 2.27
CA TRP A 155 15.62 5.69 2.82
C TRP A 155 15.67 4.95 4.16
N PRO A 156 14.91 5.41 5.17
CA PRO A 156 14.69 4.60 6.37
C PRO A 156 14.12 3.23 6.01
N PRO A 157 14.56 2.13 6.67
CA PRO A 157 14.12 0.78 6.32
C PRO A 157 12.60 0.59 6.34
N ALA A 158 11.91 1.11 7.37
CA ALA A 158 10.45 1.01 7.47
C ALA A 158 9.74 1.77 6.34
N TYR A 159 10.22 2.98 6.01
CA TYR A 159 9.71 3.73 4.86
C TYR A 159 9.92 2.98 3.54
N ALA A 160 11.10 2.37 3.33
CA ALA A 160 11.38 1.60 2.12
C ALA A 160 10.45 0.40 1.97
N ILE A 161 10.18 -0.32 3.07
CA ILE A 161 9.22 -1.43 3.11
C ILE A 161 7.82 -0.93 2.77
N ARG A 162 7.31 0.08 3.48
CA ARG A 162 5.96 0.62 3.26
C ARG A 162 5.77 1.15 1.85
N ARG A 163 6.75 1.87 1.31
CA ARG A 163 6.71 2.45 -0.03
C ARG A 163 6.70 1.38 -1.12
N THR A 164 7.49 0.32 -0.96
CA THR A 164 7.53 -0.80 -1.91
C THR A 164 6.25 -1.63 -1.83
N ALA A 165 5.79 -1.94 -0.61
CA ALA A 165 4.55 -2.69 -0.41
C ALA A 165 3.34 -1.96 -0.98
N TRP A 166 3.23 -0.64 -0.78
CA TRP A 166 2.17 0.17 -1.41
C TRP A 166 2.22 0.10 -2.93
N HIS A 167 3.39 0.19 -3.55
CA HIS A 167 3.50 0.16 -5.01
C HIS A 167 3.06 -1.19 -5.59
N LEU A 168 3.43 -2.29 -4.92
CA LEU A 168 2.96 -3.63 -5.24
C LEU A 168 1.44 -3.75 -5.10
N THR A 169 0.87 -3.34 -3.97
CA THR A 169 -0.56 -3.50 -3.69
C THR A 169 -1.44 -2.58 -4.55
N ASP A 170 -0.99 -1.36 -4.86
CA ASP A 170 -1.67 -0.45 -5.77
C ASP A 170 -1.84 -1.07 -7.15
N HIS A 171 -0.78 -1.70 -7.69
CA HIS A 171 -0.83 -2.38 -8.98
C HIS A 171 -1.49 -3.76 -8.96
N LEU A 172 -1.36 -4.50 -7.86
CA LEU A 172 -2.14 -5.71 -7.61
C LEU A 172 -3.64 -5.42 -7.73
N TRP A 173 -4.12 -4.41 -7.00
CA TRP A 173 -5.53 -4.05 -7.02
C TRP A 173 -5.94 -3.37 -8.32
N GLU A 174 -5.05 -2.63 -8.98
CA GLU A 174 -5.27 -2.14 -10.36
C GLU A 174 -5.56 -3.30 -11.31
N ILE A 175 -4.79 -4.39 -11.24
CA ILE A 175 -5.02 -5.58 -12.08
C ILE A 175 -6.36 -6.21 -11.72
N GLU A 176 -6.65 -6.47 -10.45
CA GLU A 176 -7.93 -7.07 -10.02
C GLU A 176 -9.13 -6.25 -10.50
N ASP A 177 -9.11 -4.93 -10.31
CA ASP A 177 -10.23 -4.03 -10.63
C ASP A 177 -10.42 -3.83 -12.15
N ARG A 178 -9.41 -4.14 -12.96
CA ARG A 178 -9.42 -3.97 -14.42
C ARG A 178 -9.46 -5.28 -15.21
N SER A 179 -9.39 -6.42 -14.54
CA SER A 179 -9.48 -7.76 -15.14
C SER A 179 -10.91 -8.21 -15.41
N THR A 180 -11.91 -7.49 -14.87
CA THR A 180 -13.34 -7.72 -15.09
C THR A 180 -13.92 -6.83 -16.19
#